data_AF-A0A369A7W3-F1
#
_entry.id   AF-A0A369A7W3-F1
#
_cell.length_a   1.000
_cell.length_b   1.000
_cell.length_c   1.000
_cell.angle_alpha   90.00
_cell.angle_beta   90.00
_cell.angle_gamma   90.00
#
_symmetry.space_group_name_H-M   'P 1'
#
loop_
_entity.id
_entity.type
_entity.pdbx_description
1 polymer ?
#
loop_
_entity_poly.entity_id
_entity_poly.type
_entity_poly.pdbx_seq_one_letter_code
_entity_poly.pdbx_strand_id
1 'polypeptide(L)'
;MINNKFLLYVGLALLITGIILGALGAHALKTMLNEQQFDSFKTGVFYQLLHSAIFISFGLSSQSLHQNKTFKAGTTMAITGVLLFSVSIYVLSISAVYDISLRWLGPVTPLGGLLMIAGWSVVFASFLKK
;
A
#
# COMPACT_ATOMS: atom_id res chain seq x y z
N MET A 1 7.69 -13.28 11.25
CA MET A 1 8.35 -12.14 11.94
C MET A 1 7.45 -10.90 12.13
N ILE A 2 6.14 -10.95 11.84
CA ILE A 2 5.22 -9.83 12.16
C ILE A 2 5.13 -9.64 13.69
N ASN A 3 5.49 -8.45 14.17
CA ASN A 3 5.32 -7.99 15.55
C ASN A 3 5.01 -6.48 15.54
N ASN A 4 4.73 -5.90 16.71
CA ASN A 4 4.32 -4.50 16.84
C ASN A 4 5.34 -3.54 16.22
N LYS A 5 6.62 -3.71 16.54
CA LYS A 5 7.70 -2.85 16.02
C LYS A 5 7.80 -2.95 14.49
N PHE A 6 7.66 -4.15 13.94
CA PHE A 6 7.69 -4.37 12.50
C PHE A 6 6.56 -3.62 11.80
N LEU A 7 5.31 -3.73 12.28
CA LEU A 7 4.17 -3.01 11.70
C LEU A 7 4.33 -1.49 11.82
N LEU A 8 4.87 -1.02 12.94
CA LEU A 8 5.18 0.40 13.13
C LEU A 8 6.21 0.90 12.11
N TYR A 9 7.31 0.17 11.91
CA TYR A 9 8.33 0.54 10.93
C TYR A 9 7.82 0.50 9.50
N VAL A 10 7.05 -0.52 9.12
CA VAL A 10 6.42 -0.59 7.80
C VAL A 10 5.46 0.59 7.60
N GLY A 11 4.61 0.87 8.59
CA GLY A 11 3.68 1.99 8.53
C GLY A 11 4.40 3.34 8.38
N LEU A 12 5.45 3.59 9.17
CA LEU A 12 6.25 4.82 9.07
C LEU A 12 6.98 4.92 7.72
N ALA A 13 7.55 3.83 7.22
CA ALA A 13 8.22 3.82 5.92
C ALA A 13 7.24 4.13 4.77
N LEU A 14 6.05 3.53 4.79
CA LEU A 14 4.99 3.81 3.81
C LEU A 14 4.46 5.24 3.93
N LEU A 15 4.35 5.78 5.14
CA LEU A 15 3.93 7.16 5.37
C LEU A 15 4.94 8.15 4.78
N ILE A 16 6.23 8.00 5.12
CA ILE A 16 7.31 8.89 4.66
C ILE A 16 7.39 8.87 3.13
N THR A 17 7.45 7.67 2.54
CA THR A 17 7.53 7.54 1.08
C THR A 17 6.26 8.00 0.38
N GLY A 18 5.09 7.83 1.00
CA GLY A 18 3.81 8.31 0.46
C GLY A 18 3.73 9.83 0.41
N ILE A 19 4.25 10.51 1.45
CA ILE A 19 4.35 11.98 1.48
C ILE A 19 5.31 12.47 0.39
N ILE A 20 6.49 11.85 0.26
CA ILE A 20 7.48 12.18 -0.77
C ILE A 20 6.85 12.05 -2.17
N LEU A 21 6.22 10.90 -2.45
CA LEU A 21 5.61 10.64 -3.75
C LEU A 21 4.40 11.52 -4.01
N GLY A 22 3.57 11.80 -3.00
CA GLY A 22 2.45 12.74 -3.12
C GLY A 22 2.91 14.16 -3.46
N ALA A 23 3.96 14.66 -2.79
CA ALA A 23 4.54 15.96 -3.09
C ALA A 23 5.16 16.02 -4.49
N LEU A 24 5.92 14.99 -4.88
CA LEU A 24 6.48 14.83 -6.23
C LEU A 24 5.37 14.79 -7.30
N GLY A 25 4.29 14.06 -7.02
CA GLY A 25 3.08 14.02 -7.82
C GLY A 25 2.55 15.42 -8.13
N ALA A 26 2.24 16.16 -7.07
CA ALA A 26 1.59 17.46 -7.17
C ALA A 26 2.46 18.54 -7.83
N HIS A 27 3.79 18.53 -7.60
CA HIS A 27 4.68 19.61 -8.05
C HIS A 27 5.44 19.31 -9.34
N ALA A 28 5.81 18.05 -9.59
CA ALA A 28 6.64 17.67 -10.75
C ALA A 28 5.88 16.86 -11.79
N LEU A 29 5.11 15.84 -11.38
CA LEU A 29 4.49 14.90 -12.32
C LEU A 29 3.20 15.43 -12.95
N LYS A 30 2.49 16.36 -12.30
CA LYS A 30 1.19 16.89 -12.77
C LYS A 30 1.25 17.50 -14.18
N THR A 31 2.36 18.13 -14.56
CA THR A 31 2.53 18.74 -15.89
C THR A 31 3.07 17.76 -16.93
N MET A 32 3.57 16.60 -16.51
CA MET A 32 4.18 15.57 -17.37
C MET A 32 3.22 14.42 -17.69
N LEU A 33 2.21 14.21 -16.84
CA LEU A 33 1.20 13.16 -16.99
C LEU A 33 -0.10 13.73 -17.55
N ASN A 34 -0.82 12.93 -18.33
CA ASN A 34 -2.21 13.26 -18.64
C ASN A 34 -3.11 13.09 -17.39
N GLU A 35 -4.34 13.60 -17.48
CA GLU A 35 -5.29 13.61 -16.36
C GLU A 35 -5.53 12.21 -15.78
N GLN A 36 -5.77 11.21 -16.63
CA GLN A 36 -6.02 9.83 -16.22
C GLN A 36 -4.80 9.21 -15.50
N GLN A 37 -3.60 9.44 -16.02
CA GLN A 37 -2.36 8.95 -15.41
C GLN A 37 -2.10 9.63 -14.07
N PHE A 38 -2.33 10.94 -13.98
CA PHE A 38 -2.16 11.67 -12.73
C PHE A 38 -3.18 11.25 -11.66
N ASP A 39 -4.43 10.99 -12.04
CA ASP A 39 -5.44 10.45 -11.14
C ASP A 39 -5.11 9.04 -10.67
N SER A 40 -4.57 8.20 -11.55
CA SER A 40 -4.05 6.88 -11.17
C SER A 40 -2.91 7.01 -10.15
N PHE A 41 -1.94 7.89 -10.41
CA PHE A 41 -0.83 8.15 -9.48
C PHE A 41 -1.33 8.61 -8.10
N LYS A 42 -2.27 9.56 -8.04
CA LYS A 42 -2.90 10.00 -6.78
C LYS A 42 -3.60 8.85 -6.07
N THR A 43 -4.23 7.94 -6.80
CA THR A 43 -4.86 6.74 -6.24
C THR A 43 -3.81 5.83 -5.57
N GLY A 44 -2.66 5.61 -6.22
CA GLY A 44 -1.54 4.88 -5.63
C GLY A 44 -1.08 5.49 -4.30
N VAL A 45 -0.91 6.83 -4.27
CA VAL A 45 -0.51 7.58 -3.07
C VAL A 45 -1.57 7.47 -1.97
N PHE A 46 -2.85 7.66 -2.31
CA PHE A 46 -3.94 7.57 -1.36
C PHE A 46 -4.00 6.22 -0.66
N TYR A 47 -3.94 5.12 -1.42
CA TYR A 47 -3.98 3.77 -0.84
C TYR A 47 -2.76 3.50 0.04
N GLN A 48 -1.57 3.94 -0.38
CA GLN A 48 -0.36 3.81 0.44
C GLN A 48 -0.49 4.55 1.77
N LEU A 49 -0.92 5.82 1.75
CA LEU A 49 -1.06 6.64 2.95
C LEU A 49 -2.15 6.12 3.89
N LEU A 50 -3.31 5.75 3.35
CA LEU A 50 -4.40 5.15 4.13
C LEU A 50 -3.93 3.91 4.91
N HIS A 51 -3.26 2.98 4.23
CA HIS A 51 -2.80 1.74 4.85
C HIS A 51 -1.62 1.98 5.80
N SER A 52 -0.76 2.96 5.51
CA SER A 52 0.33 3.36 6.39
C SER A 52 -0.17 3.76 7.78
N ALA A 53 -1.23 4.57 7.84
CA ALA A 53 -1.86 4.99 9.10
C ALA A 53 -2.39 3.79 9.90
N ILE A 54 -3.08 2.84 9.23
CA ILE A 54 -3.61 1.64 9.90
C ILE A 54 -2.47 0.76 10.44
N PHE A 55 -1.38 0.57 9.69
CA PHE A 55 -0.23 -0.20 10.17
C PHE A 55 0.49 0.47 11.35
N ILE A 56 0.57 1.80 11.36
CA ILE A 56 1.06 2.55 12.54
C ILE A 56 0.15 2.28 13.74
N SER A 57 -1.18 2.37 13.58
CA SER A 57 -2.15 2.08 14.65
C SER A 57 -2.00 0.66 15.21
N PHE A 58 -1.80 -0.35 14.35
CA PHE A 58 -1.51 -1.72 14.80
C PHE A 58 -0.14 -1.83 15.48
N GLY A 59 0.88 -1.16 14.97
CA GLY A 59 2.20 -1.14 15.60
C GLY A 59 2.21 -0.54 17.01
N LEU A 60 1.25 0.35 17.31
CA LEU A 60 1.06 0.95 18.63
C LEU A 60 0.09 0.16 19.54
N SER A 61 -0.58 -0.88 19.03
CA SER A 61 -1.56 -1.64 19.81
C SER A 61 -0.91 -2.65 20.77
N SER A 62 -1.72 -3.34 21.60
CA SER A 62 -1.23 -4.37 22.52
C SER A 62 -0.48 -5.53 21.83
N GLN A 63 0.47 -6.14 22.54
CA GLN A 63 1.22 -7.31 22.07
C GLN A 63 0.34 -8.56 21.90
N SER A 64 -0.77 -8.70 22.63
CA SER A 64 -1.64 -9.87 22.55
C SER A 64 -2.22 -10.08 21.14
N LEU A 65 -2.61 -8.99 20.47
CA LEU A 65 -3.12 -9.01 19.09
C LEU A 65 -2.12 -9.66 18.12
N HIS A 66 -0.84 -9.42 18.35
CA HIS A 66 0.24 -9.88 17.49
C HIS A 66 0.60 -11.35 17.74
N GLN A 67 0.03 -12.00 18.76
CA GLN A 67 0.18 -13.45 18.94
C GLN A 67 -0.77 -14.24 18.03
N ASN A 68 -1.87 -13.62 17.57
CA ASN A 68 -2.85 -14.24 16.69
C ASN A 68 -2.25 -14.51 15.29
N LYS A 69 -2.16 -15.79 14.90
CA LYS A 69 -1.61 -16.21 13.59
C LYS A 69 -2.44 -15.70 12.41
N THR A 70 -3.76 -15.67 12.55
CA THR A 70 -4.69 -15.18 11.52
C THR A 70 -4.47 -13.69 11.29
N PHE A 71 -4.36 -12.90 12.36
CA PHE A 71 -4.05 -11.47 12.28
C PHE A 71 -2.74 -11.23 11.51
N LYS A 72 -1.67 -11.93 11.90
CA LYS A 72 -0.36 -11.85 11.23
C LYS A 72 -0.45 -12.16 9.72
N ALA A 73 -1.18 -13.21 9.35
CA ALA A 73 -1.36 -13.59 7.96
C ALA A 73 -2.09 -12.49 7.18
N GLY A 74 -3.21 -11.99 7.70
CA GLY A 74 -3.98 -10.92 7.08
C GLY A 74 -3.18 -9.62 6.92
N THR A 75 -2.44 -9.20 7.95
CA THR A 75 -1.58 -8.01 7.86
C THR A 75 -0.44 -8.18 6.86
N THR A 76 0.11 -9.39 6.73
CA THR A 76 1.16 -9.66 5.73
C THR A 76 0.61 -9.51 4.32
N MET A 77 -0.56 -10.10 4.05
CA MET A 77 -1.25 -9.97 2.77
C MET A 77 -1.57 -8.50 2.46
N ALA A 78 -2.07 -7.74 3.44
CA ALA A 78 -2.36 -6.33 3.27
C ALA A 78 -1.10 -5.52 2.92
N ILE A 79 0.02 -5.73 3.62
CA ILE A 79 1.30 -5.04 3.33
C ILE A 79 1.77 -5.36 1.90
N THR A 80 1.80 -6.65 1.53
CA THR A 80 2.20 -7.06 0.18
C THR A 80 1.25 -6.49 -0.87
N GLY A 81 -0.06 -6.46 -0.59
CA GLY A 81 -1.07 -5.89 -1.46
C GLY A 81 -0.86 -4.40 -1.72
N VAL A 82 -0.58 -3.62 -0.68
CA VAL A 82 -0.26 -2.18 -0.79
C VAL A 82 0.99 -1.95 -1.64
N LEU A 83 2.05 -2.73 -1.40
CA LEU A 83 3.28 -2.62 -2.19
C LEU A 83 3.03 -2.93 -3.66
N LEU A 84 2.36 -4.04 -3.97
CA LEU A 84 2.04 -4.39 -5.36
C LEU A 84 1.13 -3.35 -6.02
N PHE A 85 0.11 -2.88 -5.31
CA PHE A 85 -0.87 -1.93 -5.83
C PHE A 85 -0.24 -0.56 -6.09
N SER A 86 0.33 0.08 -5.07
CA SER A 86 0.83 1.45 -5.17
C SER A 86 2.12 1.53 -5.99
N VAL A 87 3.08 0.62 -5.80
CA VAL A 87 4.35 0.66 -6.54
C VAL A 87 4.13 0.40 -8.03
N SER A 88 3.24 -0.53 -8.41
CA SER A 88 2.94 -0.75 -9.83
C SER A 88 2.35 0.49 -10.50
N ILE A 89 1.45 1.21 -9.82
CA ILE A 89 0.91 2.49 -10.30
C ILE A 89 2.01 3.51 -10.50
N TYR A 90 2.93 3.66 -9.54
CA TYR A 90 4.03 4.62 -9.65
C TYR A 90 4.96 4.29 -10.81
N VAL A 91 5.34 3.02 -10.96
CA VAL A 91 6.20 2.56 -12.05
C VAL A 91 5.52 2.79 -13.40
N LEU A 92 4.22 2.45 -13.53
CA LEU A 92 3.46 2.72 -14.75
C LEU A 92 3.39 4.21 -15.08
N SER A 93 3.14 5.05 -14.07
CA SER A 93 3.06 6.51 -14.24
C SER A 93 4.41 7.09 -14.69
N ILE A 94 5.50 6.71 -14.02
CA ILE A 94 6.85 7.17 -14.37
C ILE A 94 7.26 6.64 -15.75
N SER A 95 6.92 5.38 -16.07
CA SER A 95 7.23 4.81 -17.39
C SER A 95 6.54 5.56 -18.53
N ALA A 96 5.33 6.07 -18.29
CA ALA A 96 4.61 6.91 -19.25
C ALA A 96 5.31 8.26 -19.50
N VAL A 97 5.97 8.83 -18.49
CA VAL A 97 6.75 10.09 -18.63
C VAL A 97 7.95 9.90 -19.58
N TYR A 98 8.59 8.73 -19.54
CA TYR A 98 9.77 8.41 -20.35
C TYR A 98 9.43 7.64 -21.64
N ASP A 99 8.13 7.53 -21.99
CA ASP A 99 7.64 6.76 -23.14
C ASP A 99 8.11 5.28 -23.16
N ILE A 100 8.28 4.70 -21.97
CA ILE A 100 8.66 3.30 -21.77
C ILE A 100 7.39 2.46 -21.59
N SER A 101 7.14 1.52 -22.51
CA SER A 101 5.97 0.64 -22.41
C SER A 101 6.17 -0.50 -21.41
N LEU A 102 5.64 -0.34 -20.19
CA LEU A 102 5.56 -1.40 -19.16
C LEU A 102 4.15 -1.97 -18.99
N ARG A 103 3.39 -2.13 -20.08
CA ARG A 103 1.99 -2.60 -20.04
C ARG A 103 1.80 -3.95 -19.34
N TRP A 104 2.81 -4.82 -19.35
CA TRP A 104 2.79 -6.10 -18.65
C TRP A 104 2.67 -5.97 -17.12
N LEU A 105 2.96 -4.78 -16.57
CA LEU A 105 2.79 -4.47 -15.15
C LEU A 105 1.33 -4.13 -14.78
N GLY A 106 0.47 -3.88 -15.78
CA GLY A 106 -0.94 -3.52 -15.59
C GLY A 106 -1.73 -4.50 -14.71
N PRO A 107 -1.59 -5.83 -14.88
CA PRO A 107 -2.26 -6.82 -14.02
C PRO A 107 -1.76 -6.86 -12.57
N VAL A 108 -0.60 -6.26 -12.25
CA VAL A 108 -0.05 -6.26 -10.89
C VAL A 108 -0.89 -5.38 -9.96
N THR A 109 -1.43 -4.26 -10.45
CA THR A 109 -2.29 -3.37 -9.67
C THR A 109 -3.56 -4.08 -9.17
N PRO A 110 -4.43 -4.69 -10.01
CA PRO A 110 -5.61 -5.40 -9.53
C PRO A 110 -5.25 -6.60 -8.64
N LEU A 111 -4.13 -7.29 -8.90
CA LEU A 111 -3.66 -8.36 -8.01
C LEU A 111 -3.33 -7.83 -6.60
N GLY A 112 -2.65 -6.69 -6.51
CA GLY A 112 -2.40 -5.99 -5.25
C GLY A 112 -3.70 -5.61 -4.55
N GLY A 113 -4.69 -5.12 -5.29
CA GLY A 113 -6.03 -4.80 -4.81
C GLY A 113 -6.76 -6.00 -4.21
N LEU A 114 -6.79 -7.13 -4.94
CA LEU A 114 -7.35 -8.39 -4.46
C LEU A 114 -6.66 -8.88 -3.19
N LEU A 115 -5.33 -8.76 -3.13
CA LEU A 115 -4.57 -9.17 -1.96
C LEU A 115 -4.84 -8.28 -0.73
N MET A 116 -5.05 -6.97 -0.93
CA MET A 116 -5.52 -6.08 0.13
C MET A 116 -6.91 -6.49 0.63
N ILE A 117 -7.87 -6.73 -0.28
CA ILE A 117 -9.23 -7.18 0.09
C ILE A 117 -9.16 -8.46 0.91
N ALA A 118 -8.42 -9.47 0.44
CA ALA A 118 -8.26 -10.74 1.14
C ALA A 118 -7.55 -10.55 2.49
N GLY A 119 -6.47 -9.76 2.53
CA GLY A 119 -5.73 -9.47 3.76
C GLY A 119 -6.58 -8.82 4.83
N TRP A 120 -7.35 -7.79 4.49
CA TRP A 120 -8.25 -7.11 5.42
C TRP A 120 -9.42 -8.00 5.85
N SER A 121 -9.96 -8.83 4.95
CA SER A 121 -10.98 -9.82 5.30
C SER A 121 -10.47 -10.83 6.33
N VAL A 122 -9.22 -11.27 6.20
CA VAL A 122 -8.56 -12.17 7.16
C VAL A 122 -8.30 -11.46 8.49
N VAL A 123 -7.86 -10.19 8.47
CA VAL A 123 -7.72 -9.38 9.69
C VAL A 123 -9.07 -9.25 10.40
N PHE A 124 -10.15 -8.93 9.67
CA PHE A 124 -11.50 -8.88 10.22
C PHE A 124 -11.92 -10.20 10.88
N ALA A 125 -11.74 -11.33 10.18
CA ALA A 125 -12.05 -12.65 10.71
C ALA A 125 -11.24 -13.01 11.96
N SER A 126 -10.03 -12.45 12.12
CA SER A 126 -9.19 -12.67 13.31
C SER A 126 -9.79 -12.12 14.60
N PHE A 127 -10.71 -11.14 14.50
CA PHE A 127 -11.43 -10.57 15.63
C PHE A 127 -12.77 -11.26 15.94
N LEU A 128 -13.28 -12.06 15.01
CA LEU A 128 -14.54 -12.81 15.21
C LEU A 128 -14.33 -14.10 15.99
N LYS A 129 -13.14 -14.72 15.86
CA LYS A 129 -12.78 -15.94 16.58
C LYS A 129 -12.29 -15.55 17.98
N LYS A 130 -13.17 -15.63 18.97
CA LYS A 130 -12.78 -15.70 20.39
C LYS A 130 -12.19 -17.08 20.68
#